data_AF-A0AAV4ECQ9-F1
#
_entry.id   AF-A0AAV4ECQ9-F1
#
_cell.length_a   1.000
_cell.length_b   1.000
_cell.length_c   1.000
_cell.angle_alpha   90.00
_cell.angle_beta   90.00
_cell.angle_gamma   90.00
#
_symmetry.space_group_name_H-M   'P 1'
#
loop_
_entity.id
_entity.type
_entity.pdbx_description
1 polymer ?
#
loop_
_entity_poly.entity_id
_entity_poly.type
_entity_poly.pdbx_seq_one_letter_code
_entity_poly.pdbx_strand_id
1 'polypeptide(L)'
;MLLENDAFLSELTKLFMQGKSSRSVSMTMKRYDGWTKPKPRASVVAEPAEYKCLVRATLGNKKISTVINHKDVTKFQMVSL
;
A
#
# COMPACT_ATOMS: atom_id res chain seq x y z
N MET A 1 -5.43 8.46 1.39
CA MET A 1 -5.88 8.11 2.76
C MET A 1 -5.22 6.81 3.18
N LEU A 2 -4.72 6.71 4.40
CA LEU A 2 -4.18 5.45 4.95
C LEU A 2 -5.33 4.64 5.54
N LEU A 3 -5.51 3.42 5.06
CA LEU A 3 -6.61 2.53 5.42
C LEU A 3 -6.07 1.22 6.00
N GLU A 4 -6.88 0.59 6.85
CA GLU A 4 -6.68 -0.80 7.25
C GLU A 4 -6.83 -1.75 6.05
N ASN A 5 -6.37 -2.99 6.20
CA ASN A 5 -6.23 -3.91 5.07
C ASN A 5 -7.60 -4.24 4.42
N ASP A 6 -8.62 -4.56 5.23
CA ASP A 6 -9.95 -4.93 4.74
C ASP A 6 -10.68 -3.74 4.09
N ALA A 7 -10.55 -2.56 4.69
CA ALA A 7 -11.09 -1.31 4.14
C ALA A 7 -10.40 -0.94 2.82
N PHE A 8 -9.08 -1.15 2.74
CA PHE A 8 -8.31 -0.92 1.51
C PHE A 8 -8.76 -1.85 0.39
N LEU A 9 -8.93 -3.15 0.65
CA LEU A 9 -9.40 -4.12 -0.34
C LEU A 9 -10.80 -3.74 -0.87
N SER A 10 -11.72 -3.39 0.03
CA SER A 10 -13.06 -2.94 -0.33
C SER A 10 -13.05 -1.68 -1.22
N GLU A 11 -12.22 -0.68 -0.89
CA GLU A 11 -12.06 0.52 -1.71
C GLU A 11 -11.31 0.25 -3.02
N LEU A 12 -10.36 -0.69 -3.03
CA LEU A 12 -9.64 -1.10 -4.22
C LEU A 12 -10.59 -1.72 -5.25
N THR A 13 -11.50 -2.60 -4.82
CA THR A 13 -12.53 -3.17 -5.70
C THR A 13 -13.40 -2.07 -6.31
N LYS A 14 -13.85 -1.09 -5.49
CA LYS A 14 -14.62 0.05 -5.99
C LYS A 14 -13.84 0.88 -7.02
N LEU A 15 -12.54 1.08 -6.82
CA LEU A 15 -11.66 1.79 -7.76
C LEU A 15 -11.56 1.05 -9.09
N PHE A 16 -11.37 -0.27 -9.07
CA PHE A 16 -11.32 -1.06 -10.31
C PHE A 16 -12.66 -1.10 -11.03
N MET A 17 -13.78 -1.19 -10.31
CA MET A 17 -15.12 -1.10 -10.90
C MET A 17 -15.35 0.25 -11.60
N GLN A 18 -14.91 1.36 -10.98
CA GLN A 18 -15.01 2.70 -11.56
C GLN A 18 -14.00 2.94 -12.69
N GLY A 19 -12.82 2.31 -12.62
CA GLY A 19 -11.77 2.44 -13.63
C GLY A 19 -12.15 1.85 -14.98
N LYS A 20 -12.99 0.80 -15.00
CA LYS A 20 -13.45 0.13 -16.24
C LYS A 20 -14.12 1.08 -17.25
N SER A 21 -14.75 2.15 -16.80
CA SER A 21 -15.45 3.09 -17.68
C SER A 21 -14.69 4.39 -17.97
N SER A 22 -13.62 4.70 -17.23
CA SER A 22 -13.05 6.07 -17.22
C SER A 22 -11.54 6.13 -17.42
N ARG A 23 -10.74 5.48 -16.56
CA ARG A 23 -9.28 5.65 -16.51
C ARG A 23 -8.58 4.45 -15.90
N SER A 24 -7.30 4.29 -16.22
CA SER A 24 -6.42 3.30 -15.61
C SER A 24 -6.21 3.56 -14.12
N VAL A 25 -6.28 2.49 -13.32
CA VAL A 25 -5.88 2.51 -11.90
C VAL A 25 -4.36 2.32 -11.85
N SER A 26 -3.64 3.25 -11.22
CA SER A 26 -2.21 3.10 -10.95
C SER A 26 -1.99 2.58 -9.55
N MET A 27 -1.18 1.53 -9.40
CA MET A 27 -0.89 0.90 -8.12
C MET A 27 0.62 0.78 -7.94
N THR A 28 1.11 1.09 -6.74
CA THR A 28 2.53 1.03 -6.39
C THR A 28 2.70 0.27 -5.09
N MET A 29 3.68 -0.64 -5.05
CA MET A 29 4.11 -1.33 -3.85
C MET A 29 5.56 -0.94 -3.54
N LYS A 30 5.83 -0.45 -2.33
CA LYS A 30 7.17 -0.04 -1.91
C LYS A 30 7.47 -0.61 -0.53
N ARG A 31 8.71 -1.10 -0.33
CA ARG A 31 9.19 -1.48 1.00
C ARG A 31 9.00 -0.31 1.99
N TYR A 32 8.46 -0.61 3.16
CA TYR A 32 8.17 0.35 4.22
C TYR A 32 8.93 -0.03 5.48
N ASP A 33 9.89 0.80 5.86
CA ASP A 33 10.75 0.54 7.01
C ASP A 33 10.19 1.14 8.32
N GLY A 34 8.94 1.62 8.32
CA GLY A 34 8.30 2.23 9.51
C GLY A 34 8.61 3.72 9.71
N TRP A 35 9.36 4.34 8.81
CA TRP A 35 9.80 5.73 8.99
C TRP A 35 8.71 6.70 8.53
N THR A 36 8.20 7.49 9.47
CA THR A 36 7.23 8.57 9.24
C THR A 36 7.89 9.94 9.10
N LYS A 37 9.21 10.03 9.35
CA LYS A 37 10.01 11.25 9.28
C LYS A 37 11.25 11.05 8.37
N PRO A 38 11.77 12.11 7.74
CA PRO A 38 12.95 12.03 6.90
C PRO A 38 14.18 11.57 7.69
N LYS A 39 15.08 10.84 7.01
CA LYS A 39 16.26 10.24 7.65
C LYS A 39 17.30 11.31 8.02
N PRO A 40 17.78 11.39 9.28
CA PRO A 40 18.96 12.17 9.60
C PRO A 40 20.19 11.62 8.86
N ARG A 41 21.13 12.50 8.50
CA ARG A 41 22.26 12.17 7.62
C ARG A 41 23.30 11.20 8.22
N ALA A 42 23.20 10.85 9.51
CA ALA A 42 24.26 10.21 10.28
C ALA A 42 23.76 9.12 11.25
N SER A 43 22.99 8.14 10.77
CA SER A 43 22.63 6.97 11.60
C SER A 43 22.87 5.67 10.86
N VAL A 44 23.69 4.79 11.45
CA VAL A 44 23.80 3.38 11.09
C VAL A 44 22.41 2.77 11.24
N VAL A 45 21.85 2.30 10.14
CA VAL A 45 20.49 1.78 10.10
C VAL A 45 20.55 0.35 10.62
N ALA A 46 20.05 0.11 11.84
CA ALA A 46 19.76 -1.25 12.28
C ALA A 46 18.72 -1.87 11.32
N GLU A 47 18.93 -3.11 10.89
CA GLU A 47 17.98 -3.79 10.02
C GLU A 47 16.60 -3.84 10.72
N PRO A 48 15.52 -3.42 10.04
CA PRO A 48 14.20 -3.48 10.64
C PRO A 48 13.83 -4.93 10.92
N ALA A 49 13.51 -5.24 12.17
CA ALA A 49 13.14 -6.58 12.63
C ALA A 49 11.89 -7.15 11.93
N GLU A 50 11.09 -6.30 11.28
CA GLU A 50 9.86 -6.70 10.62
C GLU A 50 9.69 -5.99 9.27
N TYR A 51 9.70 -6.77 8.18
CA TYR A 51 9.52 -6.26 6.84
C TYR A 51 8.06 -5.91 6.58
N LYS A 52 7.82 -4.65 6.17
CA LYS A 52 6.49 -4.14 5.80
C LYS A 52 6.50 -3.61 4.38
N CYS A 53 5.35 -3.61 3.74
CA CYS A 53 5.12 -3.10 2.40
C CYS A 53 4.04 -2.02 2.45
N LEU A 54 4.31 -0.86 1.85
CA LEU A 54 3.32 0.20 1.65
C LEU A 54 2.75 0.09 0.24
N VAL A 55 1.46 -0.20 0.17
CA VAL A 55 0.70 -0.26 -1.08
C VAL A 55 -0.07 1.04 -1.23
N ARG A 56 -0.05 1.62 -2.44
CA ARG A 56 -0.85 2.79 -2.79
C ARG A 56 -1.58 2.54 -4.10
N ALA A 57 -2.85 2.90 -4.16
CA ALA A 57 -3.66 2.85 -5.38
C ALA A 57 -4.26 4.24 -5.66
N THR A 58 -4.26 4.63 -6.93
CA THR A 58 -4.76 5.93 -7.37
C THR A 58 -5.57 5.82 -8.66
N LEU A 59 -6.72 6.51 -8.68
CA LEU A 59 -7.57 6.68 -9.86
C LEU A 59 -7.89 8.18 -9.98
N GLY A 60 -7.14 8.88 -10.84
CA GLY A 60 -7.24 10.33 -10.96
C GLY A 60 -7.03 11.04 -9.62
N ASN A 61 -8.09 11.63 -9.07
CA ASN A 61 -8.05 12.37 -7.82
C ASN A 61 -8.21 11.49 -6.57
N LYS A 62 -8.71 10.25 -6.70
CA LYS A 62 -8.89 9.34 -5.56
C LYS A 62 -7.58 8.61 -5.27
N LYS A 63 -7.13 8.65 -4.01
CA LYS A 63 -5.87 8.03 -3.56
C LYS A 63 -6.07 7.27 -2.25
N ILE A 64 -5.83 5.97 -2.26
CA ILE A 64 -5.86 5.10 -1.07
C ILE A 64 -4.48 4.45 -0.86
N SER A 65 -4.19 4.09 0.38
CA SER A 65 -2.91 3.46 0.75
C SER A 65 -3.09 2.57 1.97
N THR A 66 -2.32 1.50 2.08
CA THR A 66 -2.31 0.61 3.24
C THR A 66 -0.90 0.07 3.50
N VAL A 67 -0.62 -0.30 4.74
CA VAL A 67 0.64 -0.96 5.14
C VAL A 67 0.35 -2.43 5.41
N ILE A 68 1.10 -3.31 4.76
CA ILE A 68 0.97 -4.77 4.84
C ILE A 68 2.23 -5.32 5.50
N ASN A 69 2.05 -6.15 6.53
CA ASN A 69 3.16 -6.89 7.13
C ASN A 69 3.54 -8.10 6.26
N HIS A 70 4.79 -8.54 6.30
CA HIS A 70 5.26 -9.69 5.53
C HIS A 70 4.36 -10.93 5.66
N LYS A 71 3.84 -11.20 6.86
CA LYS A 71 2.98 -12.35 7.17
C LYS A 71 1.64 -12.34 6.41
N ASP A 72 1.13 -11.16 6.06
CA ASP A 72 -0.18 -10.99 5.43
C ASP A 72 -0.10 -10.72 3.91
N VAL A 73 1.11 -10.68 3.35
CA VAL A 73 1.33 -10.46 1.91
C VAL A 73 0.66 -11.55 1.06
N THR A 74 0.75 -12.81 1.48
CA THR A 74 0.15 -13.94 0.74
C THR A 74 -1.37 -13.83 0.70
N LYS A 75 -2.01 -13.44 1.81
CA LYS A 75 -3.46 -13.22 1.87
C LYS A 75 -3.87 -12.09 0.94
N PHE A 76 -3.12 -10.99 0.97
CA PHE A 76 -3.38 -9.86 0.10
C PHE A 76 -3.28 -10.23 -1.39
N GLN A 77 -2.28 -11.02 -1.77
CA GLN A 77 -2.14 -11.51 -3.15
C GLN A 77 -3.32 -12.38 -3.59
N MET A 78 -3.81 -13.29 -2.74
CA MET A 78 -4.94 -14.15 -3.08
C MET A 78 -6.27 -13.40 -3.25
N VAL A 79 -6.45 -12.27 -2.56
CA VAL A 79 -7.69 -11.47 -2.68
C VAL A 79 -7.63 -10.45 -3.81
N SER A 80 -6.41 -10.08 -4.24
CA SER A 80 -6.19 -9.04 -5.27
C SER A 80 -6.07 -9.58 -6.70
N LEU A 81 -5.81 -10.89 -6.86
CA LEU A 81 -5.74 -11.62 -8.15
C LEU A 81 -7.05 -12.34 -8.42
#